data_AF-A0A2V7J7G1-F1
#
_entry.id   AF-A0A2V7J7G1-F1
#
_cell.length_a   1.000
_cell.length_b   1.000
_cell.length_c   1.000
_cell.angle_alpha   90.00
_cell.angle_beta   90.00
_cell.angle_gamma   90.00
#
_symmetry.space_group_name_H-M   'P 1'
#
loop_
_entity.id
_entity.type
_entity.pdbx_description
1 polymer ?
#
loop_
_entity_poly.entity_id
_entity_poly.type
_entity_poly.pdbx_seq_one_letter_code
_entity_poly.pdbx_strand_id
1 'polypeptide(L)'
;MRRLVFAAWFALVAGPLCSQAPRITPAGDPSVQSDTIYKLAVNPAEYPDDDYVYLLDDGVVRFEPDGRSSRTYRQVVQILNQDGAEAWGEQSFSYSGGSEKLTINWIRVVRPSGEVVSAKPAHEQESLAPVALEAPVYSDEKVHRVTLSGVAPGTLVDWSYTVERVKPLVPGDYYSGWRVTNGVLTRRSRLIVDVPVS
;
A
#
# COMPACT_ATOMS: atom_id res chain seq x y z
N MET A 1 66.34 16.52 -10.57
CA MET A 1 65.32 17.60 -10.51
C MET A 1 64.41 17.42 -11.72
N ARG A 2 63.08 17.30 -11.71
CA ARG A 2 61.96 17.46 -10.76
C ARG A 2 60.94 16.34 -11.09
N ARG A 3 60.35 15.69 -10.09
CA ARG A 3 59.19 14.81 -10.29
C ARG A 3 57.93 15.69 -10.31
N LEU A 4 57.19 15.66 -11.42
CA LEU A 4 55.89 16.32 -11.54
C LEU A 4 54.82 15.41 -10.93
N VAL A 5 54.26 15.82 -9.80
CA VAL A 5 53.10 15.18 -9.18
C VAL A 5 51.87 15.85 -9.78
N PHE A 6 51.10 15.11 -10.59
CA PHE A 6 49.76 15.52 -11.00
C PHE A 6 48.78 15.25 -9.87
N ALA A 7 48.32 16.30 -9.20
CA ALA A 7 47.20 16.20 -8.28
C ALA A 7 45.91 16.16 -9.10
N ALA A 8 45.27 14.99 -9.18
CA ALA A 8 43.93 14.86 -9.74
C ALA A 8 42.91 15.35 -8.71
N TRP A 9 42.31 16.51 -8.97
CA TRP A 9 41.14 16.98 -8.25
C TRP A 9 39.92 16.16 -8.69
N PHE A 10 39.46 15.26 -7.84
CA PHE A 10 38.13 14.67 -7.97
C PHE A 10 37.09 15.73 -7.55
N ALA A 11 36.53 16.43 -8.54
CA ALA A 11 35.31 17.20 -8.32
C ALA A 11 34.17 16.21 -8.09
N LEU A 12 33.70 16.09 -6.84
CA LEU A 12 32.45 15.43 -6.50
C LEU A 12 31.31 16.26 -7.10
N VAL A 13 30.87 15.89 -8.30
CA VAL A 13 29.64 16.43 -8.88
C VAL A 13 28.49 15.80 -8.11
N ALA A 14 27.94 16.55 -7.15
CA ALA A 14 26.68 16.21 -6.52
C ALA A 14 25.56 16.36 -7.57
N GLY A 15 25.33 15.28 -8.34
CA GLY A 15 24.16 15.20 -9.20
C GLY A 15 22.88 15.27 -8.36
N PRO A 16 21.76 15.78 -8.91
CA PRO A 16 20.50 15.79 -8.20
C PRO A 16 20.17 14.37 -7.76
N LEU A 17 20.06 14.15 -6.44
CA LEU A 17 19.63 12.88 -5.87
C LEU A 17 18.22 12.60 -6.43
N CYS A 18 18.15 11.67 -7.38
CA CYS A 18 16.86 11.15 -7.83
C CYS A 18 16.12 10.57 -6.63
N SER A 19 14.78 10.68 -6.64
CA SER A 19 13.87 10.02 -5.70
C SER A 19 14.38 8.62 -5.35
N GLN A 20 14.65 8.39 -4.07
CA GLN A 20 15.20 7.12 -3.57
C GLN A 20 14.10 6.08 -3.35
N ALA A 21 12.84 6.48 -3.29
CA ALA A 21 11.75 5.53 -3.21
C ALA A 21 11.57 4.74 -4.52
N PRO A 22 11.19 3.46 -4.42
CA PRO A 22 10.83 2.69 -5.60
C PRO A 22 9.66 3.37 -6.32
N ARG A 23 9.76 3.44 -7.65
CA ARG A 23 8.63 3.89 -8.47
C ARG A 23 7.55 2.83 -8.45
N ILE A 24 6.44 3.13 -7.78
CA ILE A 24 5.31 2.23 -7.72
C ILE A 24 4.55 2.27 -9.04
N THR A 25 4.19 1.10 -9.54
CA THR A 25 3.44 0.91 -10.78
C THR A 25 2.12 0.20 -10.49
N PRO A 26 1.19 0.09 -11.46
CA PRO A 26 0.02 -0.78 -11.31
C PRO A 26 0.38 -2.26 -11.06
N ALA A 27 1.61 -2.69 -11.34
CA ALA A 27 2.11 -4.02 -11.00
C ALA A 27 2.73 -4.11 -9.58
N GLY A 28 2.81 -2.99 -8.86
CA GLY A 28 3.26 -2.90 -7.48
C GLY A 28 4.64 -2.29 -7.31
N ASP A 29 5.17 -2.46 -6.09
CA ASP A 29 6.55 -2.18 -5.76
C ASP A 29 7.45 -3.32 -6.29
N PRO A 30 8.37 -3.05 -7.23
CA PRO A 30 9.28 -4.08 -7.76
C PRO A 30 10.24 -4.64 -6.71
N SER A 31 10.44 -3.97 -5.57
CA SER A 31 11.28 -4.44 -4.46
C SER A 31 10.58 -5.47 -3.54
N VAL A 32 9.30 -5.77 -3.75
CA VAL A 32 8.54 -6.76 -2.97
C VAL A 32 8.03 -7.89 -3.85
N GLN A 33 8.71 -9.03 -3.78
CA GLN A 33 8.34 -10.23 -4.51
C GLN A 33 7.24 -11.02 -3.78
N SER A 34 6.11 -11.21 -4.44
CA SER A 34 4.93 -11.90 -3.89
C SER A 34 5.26 -13.28 -3.33
N ASP A 35 6.03 -14.09 -4.04
CA ASP A 35 6.37 -15.46 -3.62
C ASP A 35 7.14 -15.51 -2.30
N THR A 36 7.95 -14.48 -2.02
CA THR A 36 8.68 -14.39 -0.74
C THR A 36 7.74 -14.04 0.41
N ILE A 37 6.69 -13.26 0.13
CA ILE A 37 5.67 -12.88 1.10
C ILE A 37 4.72 -14.04 1.37
N TYR A 38 4.27 -14.76 0.34
CA TYR A 38 3.34 -15.88 0.51
C TYR A 38 3.94 -17.02 1.35
N LYS A 39 5.26 -17.21 1.27
CA LYS A 39 6.01 -18.15 2.13
C LYS A 39 6.04 -17.77 3.61
N LEU A 40 5.63 -16.55 3.98
CA LEU A 40 5.49 -16.16 5.38
C LEU A 40 4.22 -16.70 6.03
N ALA A 41 3.35 -17.36 5.25
CA ALA A 41 2.12 -18.00 5.73
C ALA A 41 2.42 -18.92 6.93
N VAL A 42 1.51 -18.87 7.89
CA VAL A 42 1.61 -19.60 9.16
C VAL A 42 0.74 -20.85 9.14
N ASN A 43 1.02 -21.76 10.07
CA ASN A 43 0.12 -22.86 10.37
C ASN A 43 -1.04 -22.35 11.24
N PRO A 44 -2.30 -22.41 10.80
CA PRO A 44 -3.44 -21.90 11.58
C PRO A 44 -3.58 -22.54 12.97
N ALA A 45 -3.13 -23.79 13.14
CA ALA A 45 -3.22 -24.48 14.43
C ALA A 45 -2.34 -23.84 15.54
N GLU A 46 -1.36 -23.01 15.17
CA GLU A 46 -0.51 -22.27 16.12
C GLU A 46 -1.15 -20.94 16.55
N TYR A 47 -2.23 -20.51 15.88
CA TYR A 47 -2.90 -19.23 16.09
C TYR A 47 -4.43 -19.43 16.17
N PRO A 48 -4.93 -20.21 17.15
CA PRO A 48 -6.35 -20.56 17.23
C PRO A 48 -7.27 -19.38 17.55
N ASP A 49 -6.73 -18.30 18.12
CA ASP A 49 -7.47 -17.10 18.52
C ASP A 49 -7.43 -15.98 17.47
N ASP A 50 -6.68 -16.17 16.36
CA ASP A 50 -6.56 -15.20 15.28
C ASP A 50 -7.43 -15.61 14.08
N ASP A 51 -8.22 -14.67 13.57
CA ASP A 51 -9.06 -14.89 12.38
C ASP A 51 -8.27 -14.82 11.06
N TYR A 52 -7.23 -14.01 11.07
CA TYR A 52 -6.35 -13.76 9.94
C TYR A 52 -5.00 -13.22 10.44
N VAL A 53 -3.98 -13.27 9.58
CA VAL A 53 -2.66 -12.68 9.86
C VAL A 53 -2.16 -11.86 8.68
N TYR A 54 -1.43 -10.78 8.96
CA TYR A 54 -0.76 -10.02 7.92
C TYR A 54 0.58 -10.66 7.58
N LEU A 55 0.71 -11.15 6.35
CA LEU A 55 2.01 -11.56 5.81
C LEU A 55 2.83 -10.35 5.37
N LEU A 56 2.14 -9.33 4.85
CA LEU A 56 2.70 -8.05 4.47
C LEU A 56 1.73 -6.92 4.81
N ASP A 57 2.30 -5.87 5.39
CA ASP A 57 1.69 -4.56 5.53
C ASP A 57 2.70 -3.52 5.03
N ASP A 58 2.48 -3.01 3.82
CA ASP A 58 3.45 -2.20 3.08
C ASP A 58 2.87 -0.83 2.69
N GLY A 59 3.62 0.22 2.97
CA GLY A 59 3.30 1.59 2.58
C GLY A 59 4.49 2.27 1.92
N VAL A 60 4.26 2.85 0.74
CA VAL A 60 5.23 3.70 0.04
C VAL A 60 4.59 5.06 -0.21
N VAL A 61 5.16 6.08 0.42
CA VAL A 61 4.65 7.45 0.38
C VAL A 61 5.69 8.36 -0.24
N ARG A 62 5.30 9.13 -1.24
CA ARG A 62 6.13 10.15 -1.88
C ARG A 62 5.45 11.50 -1.81
N PHE A 63 6.19 12.52 -1.37
CA PHE A 63 5.76 13.91 -1.36
C PHE A 63 6.49 14.72 -2.42
N GLU A 64 5.77 15.67 -3.01
CA GLU A 64 6.31 16.65 -3.95
C GLU A 64 6.50 18.00 -3.25
N PRO A 65 7.41 18.87 -3.73
CA PRO A 65 7.62 20.21 -3.16
C PRO A 65 6.37 21.09 -3.11
N ASP A 66 5.43 20.88 -4.02
CA ASP A 66 4.17 21.65 -4.10
C ASP A 66 3.07 21.12 -3.15
N GLY A 67 3.34 20.07 -2.39
CA GLY A 67 2.40 19.46 -1.45
C GLY A 67 1.50 18.38 -2.07
N ARG A 68 1.67 18.04 -3.36
CA ARG A 68 1.10 16.81 -3.94
C ARG A 68 1.79 15.58 -3.36
N SER A 69 1.12 14.43 -3.45
CA SER A 69 1.68 13.17 -2.96
C SER A 69 1.14 11.96 -3.69
N SER A 70 1.91 10.88 -3.68
CA SER A 70 1.43 9.54 -4.04
C SER A 70 1.64 8.61 -2.85
N ARG A 71 0.61 7.85 -2.50
CA ARG A 71 0.62 6.88 -1.39
C ARG A 71 0.15 5.56 -1.94
N THR A 72 1.03 4.57 -2.01
CA THR A 72 0.66 3.21 -2.38
C THR A 72 0.73 2.32 -1.16
N TYR A 73 -0.32 1.55 -0.97
CA TYR A 73 -0.39 0.53 0.06
C TYR A 73 -0.52 -0.84 -0.60
N ARG A 74 0.06 -1.85 0.03
CA ARG A 74 -0.15 -3.25 -0.30
C ARG A 74 -0.28 -4.05 0.97
N GLN A 75 -1.29 -4.91 1.02
CA GLN A 75 -1.41 -5.90 2.08
C GLN A 75 -1.52 -7.30 1.48
N VAL A 76 -0.90 -8.25 2.17
CA VAL A 76 -1.11 -9.68 1.92
C VAL A 76 -1.57 -10.30 3.22
N VAL A 77 -2.79 -10.80 3.24
CA VAL A 77 -3.46 -11.30 4.44
C VAL A 77 -3.75 -12.77 4.25
N GLN A 78 -3.35 -13.60 5.21
CA GLN A 78 -3.74 -15.00 5.26
C GLN A 78 -5.01 -15.16 6.09
N ILE A 79 -6.00 -15.84 5.52
CA ILE A 79 -7.26 -16.15 6.18
C ILE A 79 -7.10 -17.46 6.97
N LEU A 80 -7.35 -17.43 8.28
CA LEU A 80 -7.15 -18.60 9.14
C LEU A 80 -8.46 -19.36 9.39
N ASN A 81 -9.58 -18.65 9.55
CA ASN A 81 -10.88 -19.23 9.86
C ASN A 81 -12.02 -18.55 9.08
N GLN A 82 -13.26 -18.94 9.38
CA GLN A 82 -14.44 -18.45 8.67
C GLN A 82 -14.74 -16.98 8.98
N ASP A 83 -14.51 -16.54 10.22
CA ASP A 83 -14.71 -15.14 10.63
C ASP A 83 -13.75 -14.22 9.87
N GLY A 84 -12.51 -14.67 9.67
CA GLY A 84 -11.54 -13.99 8.81
C GLY A 84 -11.99 -13.94 7.35
N ALA A 85 -12.62 -15.01 6.85
CA ALA A 85 -13.13 -15.04 5.49
C ALA A 85 -14.28 -14.03 5.28
N GLU A 86 -15.15 -13.87 6.27
CA GLU A 86 -16.23 -12.89 6.27
C GLU A 86 -15.68 -11.46 6.36
N ALA A 87 -14.73 -11.22 7.28
CA ALA A 87 -14.11 -9.91 7.46
C ALA A 87 -13.35 -9.42 6.21
N TRP A 88 -12.75 -10.33 5.44
CA TRP A 88 -11.94 -10.00 4.26
C TRP A 88 -12.66 -10.20 2.92
N GLY A 89 -13.90 -10.72 2.93
CA GLY A 89 -14.72 -10.92 1.73
C GLY A 89 -15.10 -9.61 1.02
N GLU A 90 -15.05 -8.47 1.70
CA GLU A 90 -15.30 -7.17 1.13
C GLU A 90 -14.32 -6.12 1.66
N GLN A 91 -13.76 -5.32 0.76
CA GLN A 91 -12.80 -4.26 1.08
C GLN A 91 -13.38 -2.89 0.72
N SER A 92 -13.05 -1.88 1.52
CA SER A 92 -13.47 -0.50 1.29
C SER A 92 -12.26 0.42 1.26
N PHE A 93 -12.14 1.23 0.20
CA PHE A 93 -11.04 2.18 0.00
C PHE A 93 -11.61 3.60 -0.04
N SER A 94 -11.28 4.42 0.95
CA SER A 94 -11.73 5.81 1.03
C SER A 94 -10.73 6.78 0.40
N TYR A 95 -11.24 7.86 -0.19
CA TYR A 95 -10.44 8.98 -0.70
C TYR A 95 -11.28 10.27 -0.81
N SER A 96 -10.65 11.44 -0.78
CA SER A 96 -11.33 12.73 -0.99
C SER A 96 -11.51 13.00 -2.49
N GLY A 97 -12.76 12.91 -2.99
CA GLY A 97 -13.04 12.89 -4.43
C GLY A 97 -12.65 14.16 -5.19
N GLY A 98 -12.58 15.32 -4.52
CA GLY A 98 -12.22 16.60 -5.12
C GLY A 98 -10.73 16.94 -5.02
N SER A 99 -9.93 16.17 -4.27
CA SER A 99 -8.51 16.45 -4.05
C SER A 99 -7.57 15.27 -4.28
N GLU A 100 -8.13 14.06 -4.33
CA GLU A 100 -7.41 12.81 -4.48
C GLU A 100 -7.98 11.96 -5.62
N LYS A 101 -7.13 11.08 -6.15
CA LYS A 101 -7.50 10.04 -7.10
C LYS A 101 -7.10 8.69 -6.53
N LEU A 102 -8.08 7.81 -6.36
CA LEU A 102 -7.87 6.42 -6.00
C LEU A 102 -7.63 5.57 -7.26
N THR A 103 -6.66 4.66 -7.19
CA THR A 103 -6.43 3.59 -8.16
C THR A 103 -6.26 2.28 -7.42
N ILE A 104 -7.16 1.32 -7.60
CA ILE A 104 -6.94 -0.06 -7.14
C ILE A 104 -6.02 -0.72 -8.16
N ASN A 105 -4.75 -0.95 -7.78
CA ASN A 105 -3.73 -1.52 -8.67
C ASN A 105 -4.07 -2.99 -8.99
N TRP A 106 -4.38 -3.75 -7.94
CA TRP A 106 -4.99 -5.08 -8.02
C TRP A 106 -5.64 -5.43 -6.69
N ILE A 107 -6.51 -6.43 -6.74
CA ILE A 107 -7.07 -7.10 -5.58
C ILE A 107 -7.45 -8.51 -6.03
N ARG A 108 -6.88 -9.52 -5.38
CA ARG A 108 -6.98 -10.91 -5.79
C ARG A 108 -6.97 -11.84 -4.59
N VAL A 109 -7.46 -13.05 -4.82
CA VAL A 109 -7.37 -14.16 -3.87
C VAL A 109 -6.45 -15.22 -4.45
N VAL A 110 -5.46 -15.65 -3.67
CA VAL A 110 -4.47 -16.65 -4.06
C VAL A 110 -4.31 -17.71 -2.98
N ARG A 111 -3.73 -18.86 -3.31
CA ARG A 111 -3.26 -19.83 -2.32
C ARG A 111 -1.86 -19.45 -1.84
N PRO A 112 -1.40 -19.95 -0.67
CA PRO A 112 -0.01 -19.79 -0.24
C PRO A 112 1.04 -20.31 -1.24
N SER A 113 0.64 -21.24 -2.13
CA SER A 113 1.47 -21.70 -3.25
C SER A 113 1.65 -20.67 -4.37
N GLY A 114 0.87 -19.59 -4.39
CA GLY A 114 0.80 -18.60 -5.47
C GLY A 114 -0.25 -18.90 -6.54
N GLU A 115 -0.96 -20.04 -6.47
CA GLU A 115 -2.09 -20.34 -7.35
C GLU A 115 -3.18 -19.28 -7.20
N VAL A 116 -3.64 -18.71 -8.32
CA VAL A 116 -4.69 -17.70 -8.31
C VAL A 116 -6.06 -18.36 -8.20
N VAL A 117 -6.77 -18.07 -7.11
CA VAL A 117 -8.16 -18.53 -6.88
C VAL A 117 -9.15 -17.57 -7.54
N SER A 118 -8.93 -16.26 -7.37
CA SER A 118 -9.71 -15.21 -8.01
C SER A 118 -8.80 -14.05 -8.40
N ALA A 119 -8.76 -13.72 -9.70
CA ALA A 119 -7.85 -12.71 -10.24
C ALA A 119 -8.40 -11.28 -10.18
N LYS A 120 -9.72 -11.12 -9.97
CA LYS A 120 -10.43 -9.84 -10.00
C LYS A 120 -11.60 -9.87 -9.01
N PRO A 121 -12.11 -8.71 -8.59
CA PRO A 121 -13.35 -8.62 -7.82
C PRO A 121 -14.54 -9.31 -8.48
N ALA A 122 -15.44 -9.80 -7.63
CA ALA A 122 -16.75 -10.26 -8.05
C ALA A 122 -17.72 -9.08 -8.28
N HIS A 123 -17.57 -8.03 -7.47
CA HIS A 123 -18.36 -6.81 -7.57
C HIS A 123 -17.55 -5.60 -7.11
N GLU A 124 -17.81 -4.44 -7.72
CA GLU A 124 -17.18 -3.16 -7.42
C GLU A 124 -18.25 -2.08 -7.46
N GLN A 125 -18.25 -1.19 -6.46
CA GLN A 125 -19.15 -0.05 -6.38
C GLN A 125 -18.43 1.14 -5.75
N GLU A 126 -18.55 2.30 -6.37
CA GLU A 126 -18.13 3.58 -5.77
C GLU A 126 -19.37 4.37 -5.32
N SER A 127 -19.30 4.94 -4.12
CA SER A 127 -20.34 5.79 -3.55
C SER A 127 -19.75 6.92 -2.70
N LEU A 128 -20.59 7.87 -2.28
CA LEU A 128 -20.21 8.82 -1.23
C LEU A 128 -20.10 8.09 0.11
N ALA A 129 -19.14 8.50 0.93
CA ALA A 129 -19.04 8.04 2.31
C ALA A 129 -20.30 8.44 3.11
N PRO A 130 -20.75 7.65 4.10
CA PRO A 130 -21.91 7.99 4.91
C PRO A 130 -21.85 9.39 5.53
N VAL A 131 -20.68 9.82 6.01
CA VAL A 131 -20.47 11.17 6.54
C VAL A 131 -20.68 12.27 5.50
N ALA A 132 -20.32 12.02 4.23
CA ALA A 132 -20.55 12.96 3.14
C ALA A 132 -22.04 13.06 2.77
N LEU A 133 -22.83 12.02 3.04
CA LEU A 133 -24.29 12.09 2.88
C LEU A 133 -24.95 12.94 3.96
N GLU A 134 -24.44 12.90 5.20
CA GLU A 134 -24.95 13.70 6.32
C GLU A 134 -24.45 15.16 6.29
N ALA A 135 -23.23 15.37 5.81
CA ALA A 135 -22.56 16.67 5.80
C ALA A 135 -21.92 17.00 4.42
N PRO A 136 -22.72 17.09 3.34
CA PRO A 136 -22.22 17.20 1.95
C PRO A 136 -21.46 18.49 1.64
N VAL A 137 -21.61 19.53 2.47
CA VAL A 137 -20.83 20.78 2.36
C VAL A 137 -19.40 20.60 2.91
N TYR A 138 -19.20 19.64 3.81
CA TYR A 138 -17.96 19.47 4.58
C TYR A 138 -17.13 18.26 4.17
N SER A 139 -17.71 17.29 3.46
CA SER A 139 -17.00 16.11 2.99
C SER A 139 -17.41 15.75 1.56
N ASP A 140 -16.39 15.59 0.72
CA ASP A 140 -16.48 15.00 -0.62
C ASP A 140 -15.88 13.57 -0.64
N GLU A 141 -15.80 12.95 0.54
CA GLU A 141 -15.22 11.63 0.71
C GLU A 141 -16.04 10.58 -0.04
N LYS A 142 -15.33 9.79 -0.83
CA LYS A 142 -15.86 8.65 -1.56
C LYS A 142 -15.31 7.37 -0.98
N VAL A 143 -16.09 6.30 -1.12
CA VAL A 143 -15.70 4.94 -0.75
C VAL A 143 -15.86 4.07 -1.99
N HIS A 144 -14.78 3.36 -2.35
CA HIS A 144 -14.81 2.30 -3.33
C HIS A 144 -14.88 0.95 -2.60
N ARG A 145 -16.04 0.30 -2.68
CA ARG A 145 -16.32 -1.01 -2.08
C ARG A 145 -16.10 -2.11 -3.11
N VAL A 146 -15.39 -3.16 -2.70
CA VAL A 146 -14.95 -4.25 -3.56
C VAL A 146 -15.24 -5.59 -2.90
N THR A 147 -16.08 -6.41 -3.52
CA THR A 147 -16.42 -7.75 -3.04
C THR A 147 -15.56 -8.80 -3.74
N LEU A 148 -14.97 -9.70 -2.96
CA LEU A 148 -14.08 -10.76 -3.42
C LEU A 148 -14.79 -12.13 -3.44
N SER A 149 -14.45 -12.94 -4.44
CA SER A 149 -14.81 -14.36 -4.50
C SER A 149 -13.62 -15.23 -4.09
N GLY A 150 -13.90 -16.35 -3.43
CA GLY A 150 -12.88 -17.35 -3.08
C GLY A 150 -12.09 -17.05 -1.80
N VAL A 151 -12.44 -16.01 -1.05
CA VAL A 151 -11.92 -15.78 0.31
C VAL A 151 -12.44 -16.90 1.21
N ALA A 152 -11.52 -17.67 1.80
CA ALA A 152 -11.83 -18.85 2.59
C ALA A 152 -10.63 -19.20 3.48
N PRO A 153 -10.81 -19.99 4.56
CA PRO A 153 -9.69 -20.49 5.35
C PRO A 153 -8.59 -21.11 4.48
N GLY A 154 -7.35 -20.68 4.72
CA GLY A 154 -6.17 -21.14 3.98
C GLY A 154 -5.90 -20.40 2.66
N THR A 155 -6.72 -19.43 2.26
CA THR A 155 -6.38 -18.52 1.14
C THR A 155 -5.70 -17.24 1.62
N LEU A 156 -5.14 -16.50 0.67
CA LEU A 156 -4.53 -15.20 0.88
C LEU A 156 -5.30 -14.14 0.09
N VAL A 157 -5.59 -13.02 0.72
CA VAL A 157 -6.04 -11.79 0.05
C VAL A 157 -4.82 -10.90 -0.20
N ASP A 158 -4.51 -10.61 -1.46
CA ASP A 158 -3.42 -9.72 -1.87
C ASP A 158 -4.01 -8.56 -2.65
N TRP A 159 -3.91 -7.37 -2.10
CA TRP A 159 -4.36 -6.15 -2.76
C TRP A 159 -3.29 -5.07 -2.70
N SER A 160 -3.37 -4.17 -3.67
CA SER A 160 -2.66 -2.90 -3.65
C SER A 160 -3.52 -1.79 -4.22
N TYR A 161 -3.46 -0.61 -3.61
CA TYR A 161 -4.07 0.60 -4.14
C TYR A 161 -3.15 1.80 -3.97
N THR A 162 -3.33 2.79 -4.84
CA THR A 162 -2.62 4.06 -4.84
C THR A 162 -3.59 5.20 -4.67
N VAL A 163 -3.31 6.13 -3.76
CA VAL A 163 -4.01 7.40 -3.62
C VAL A 163 -3.06 8.52 -4.02
N GLU A 164 -3.40 9.21 -5.12
CA GLU A 164 -2.68 10.38 -5.61
C GLU A 164 -3.40 11.65 -5.13
N ARG A 165 -2.75 12.47 -4.31
CA ARG A 165 -3.26 13.79 -3.95
C ARG A 165 -2.87 14.78 -5.02
N VAL A 166 -3.84 15.14 -5.85
CA VAL A 166 -3.67 16.05 -7.01
C VAL A 166 -3.83 17.51 -6.60
N LYS A 167 -4.59 17.79 -5.54
CA LYS A 167 -4.74 19.12 -4.95
C LYS A 167 -4.16 19.13 -3.53
N PRO A 168 -3.11 19.91 -3.26
CA PRO A 168 -2.55 20.04 -1.92
C PRO A 168 -3.57 20.55 -0.90
N LEU A 169 -3.53 20.03 0.34
CA LEU A 169 -4.38 20.53 1.43
C LEU A 169 -3.85 21.90 1.89
N VAL A 170 -2.55 21.96 2.16
CA VAL A 170 -1.78 23.18 2.43
C VAL A 170 -0.54 23.13 1.55
N PRO A 171 -0.31 24.11 0.66
CA PRO A 171 0.87 24.14 -0.20
C PRO A 171 2.17 24.12 0.62
N GLY A 172 3.13 23.28 0.23
CA GLY A 172 4.43 23.16 0.89
C GLY A 172 4.41 22.42 2.24
N ASP A 173 3.26 21.91 2.67
CA ASP A 173 3.12 21.11 3.89
C ASP A 173 2.69 19.67 3.55
N TYR A 174 3.12 18.72 4.37
CA TYR A 174 2.78 17.32 4.22
C TYR A 174 2.76 16.58 5.56
N TYR A 175 1.81 15.66 5.65
CA TYR A 175 1.66 14.74 6.76
C TYR A 175 1.40 13.33 6.26
N SER A 176 2.02 12.36 6.91
CA SER A 176 1.69 10.93 6.81
C SER A 176 1.81 10.32 8.20
N GLY A 177 0.93 9.37 8.49
CA GLY A 177 0.98 8.54 9.68
C GLY A 177 0.91 7.08 9.29
N TRP A 178 1.60 6.24 10.05
CA TRP A 178 1.60 4.79 9.89
C TRP A 178 1.61 4.15 11.27
N ARG A 179 0.88 3.05 11.43
CA ARG A 179 0.92 2.26 12.66
C ARG A 179 1.56 0.92 12.34
N VAL A 180 2.75 0.68 12.88
CA VAL A 180 3.38 -0.63 12.83
C VAL A 180 2.71 -1.48 13.93
N THR A 181 2.10 -2.59 13.54
CA THR A 181 1.43 -3.56 14.42
C THR A 181 0.12 -3.03 15.02
N ASN A 182 -0.99 -3.51 14.47
CA ASN A 182 -2.38 -3.14 14.77
C ASN A 182 -3.07 -4.15 15.71
N GLY A 183 -2.29 -4.90 16.51
CA GLY A 183 -2.82 -5.91 17.44
C GLY A 183 -3.02 -7.30 16.83
N VAL A 184 -2.92 -7.42 15.51
CA VAL A 184 -2.88 -8.69 14.78
C VAL A 184 -1.44 -9.07 14.46
N LEU A 185 -1.13 -10.36 14.37
CA LEU A 185 0.20 -10.81 13.93
C LEU A 185 0.54 -10.24 12.54
N THR A 186 1.67 -9.55 12.47
CA THR A 186 2.23 -9.04 11.21
C THR A 186 3.64 -9.59 11.01
N ARG A 187 3.83 -10.38 9.95
CA ARG A 187 5.11 -11.04 9.63
C ARG A 187 6.14 -10.05 9.06
N ARG A 188 5.69 -9.15 8.20
CA ARG A 188 6.50 -8.07 7.62
C ARG A 188 5.69 -6.80 7.54
N SER A 189 6.16 -5.75 8.21
CA SER A 189 5.67 -4.39 8.00
C SER A 189 6.80 -3.54 7.42
N ARG A 190 6.49 -2.71 6.43
CA ARG A 190 7.47 -1.79 5.84
C ARG A 190 6.78 -0.47 5.47
N LEU A 191 7.43 0.62 5.84
CA LEU A 191 7.06 1.97 5.43
C LEU A 191 8.27 2.63 4.77
N ILE A 192 8.06 3.17 3.57
CA ILE A 192 9.01 4.04 2.88
C ILE A 192 8.38 5.41 2.75
N VAL A 193 9.09 6.45 3.19
CA VAL A 193 8.67 7.85 3.04
C VAL A 193 9.75 8.60 2.27
N ASP A 194 9.40 9.12 1.11
CA ASP A 194 10.25 9.95 0.26
C ASP A 194 9.73 11.39 0.28
N VAL A 195 10.60 12.30 0.72
CA VAL A 195 10.29 13.71 0.91
C VAL A 195 11.25 14.57 0.08
N PRO A 196 10.79 15.75 -0.39
CA PRO A 196 11.66 16.68 -1.09
C PRO A 196 12.88 17.07 -0.26
N VAL A 197 14.02 17.22 -0.94
CA VAL A 197 15.19 17.89 -0.35
C VAL A 197 14.87 19.37 -0.14
N SER A 198 15.36 19.93 0.97
CA SER A 198 15.19 21.35 1.31
C SER A 198 16.11 22.26 0.50
#